data_AF-G8QGC0-F1
#
_entry.id   AF-G8QGC0-F1
#
_cell.length_a   1.000
_cell.length_b   1.000
_cell.length_c   1.000
_cell.angle_alpha   90.00
_cell.angle_beta   90.00
_cell.angle_gamma   90.00
#
_symmetry.space_group_name_H-M   'P 1'
#
loop_
_entity.id
_entity.type
_entity.pdbx_description
1 polymer ?
#
loop_
_entity_poly.entity_id
_entity_poly.type
_entity_poly.pdbx_seq_one_letter_code
_entity_poly.pdbx_strand_id
1 'polypeptide(L)' 'MLFALFYVIAIAVLVLHFTGFLARHNLEWLVLVLAAAVFPAVIYL' A
#
# COMPACT_ATOMS: atom_id res chain seq x y z
N MET A 1 -4.48 -16.90 1.61
CA MET A 1 -4.70 -16.15 0.34
C MET A 1 -4.79 -14.64 0.54
N LEU A 2 -5.39 -14.15 1.64
CA LEU A 2 -5.54 -12.71 1.90
C LEU A 2 -4.20 -11.96 2.06
N PHE A 3 -3.16 -12.63 2.57
CA PHE A 3 -1.79 -12.08 2.61
C PHE A 3 -1.21 -11.77 1.21
N ALA A 4 -1.47 -12.65 0.24
CA ALA A 4 -1.06 -12.42 -1.15
C ALA A 4 -1.82 -11.25 -1.78
N LEU A 5 -3.11 -11.11 -1.47
CA LEU A 5 -3.92 -9.97 -1.93
C LEU A 5 -3.39 -8.65 -1.37
N PHE A 6 -2.98 -8.64 -0.09
CA PHE A 6 -2.36 -7.48 0.54
C PHE A 6 -1.08 -7.07 -0.20
N TYR A 7 -0.23 -8.03 -0.57
CA TYR A 7 0.97 -7.75 -1.38
C TYR A 7 0.66 -7.18 -2.77
N VAL A 8 -0.36 -7.71 -3.46
CA VAL A 8 -0.77 -7.18 -4.78
C VAL A 8 -1.22 -5.73 -4.66
N ILE A 9 -2.03 -5.41 -3.64
CA ILE A 9 -2.48 -4.04 -3.37
C ILE A 9 -1.28 -3.15 -3.03
N ALA A 10 -0.35 -3.65 -2.21
CA ALA A 10 0.84 -2.89 -1.83
C ALA A 10 1.71 -2.51 -3.03
N ILE A 11 1.94 -3.47 -3.93
CA ILE A 11 2.69 -3.24 -5.17
C ILE A 11 1.96 -2.21 -6.04
N ALA A 12 0.65 -2.33 -6.21
CA ALA A 12 -0.13 -1.36 -6.99
C ALA A 12 -0.03 0.06 -6.40
N VAL A 13 -0.19 0.22 -5.08
CA VAL A 13 -0.06 1.53 -4.41
C VAL A 13 1.34 2.11 -4.58
N LEU A 14 2.40 1.30 -4.47
CA LEU A 14 3.77 1.76 -4.72
C LEU A 14 3.97 2.20 -6.17
N VAL A 15 3.44 1.47 -7.14
CA VAL A 15 3.49 1.87 -8.57
C VAL A 15 2.73 3.18 -8.79
N LEU A 16 1.54 3.35 -8.20
CA LEU A 16 0.78 4.61 -8.27
C LEU A 16 1.50 5.78 -7.58
N HIS A 17 2.27 5.49 -6.53
CA HIS A 17 3.08 6.50 -5.86
C HIS A 17 4.24 6.98 -6.75
N PHE A 18 5.03 6.06 -7.31
CA PHE A 18 6.17 6.41 -8.17
C PHE A 18 5.75 7.06 -9.50
N THR A 19 4.55 6.79 -10.00
CA THR A 19 3.99 7.48 -11.19
C THR A 19 3.43 8.89 -10.88
N GLY A 20 3.48 9.32 -9.62
CA GLY A 20 2.96 10.60 -9.14
C GLY A 20 1.43 10.71 -9.18
N PHE A 21 0.72 9.61 -9.44
CA PHE A 21 -0.74 9.60 -9.46
C PHE A 21 -1.31 9.89 -8.07
N LEU A 22 -0.70 9.33 -7.04
CA LEU A 22 -1.08 9.54 -5.64
C LEU A 22 -0.89 10.99 -5.21
N ALA A 23 0.21 11.63 -5.62
CA ALA A 23 0.48 13.05 -5.38
C ALA A 23 -0.58 13.95 -6.04
N ARG A 24 -0.92 13.66 -7.30
CA ARG A 24 -1.94 14.42 -8.06
C ARG A 24 -3.34 14.33 -7.48
N HIS A 25 -3.67 13.25 -6.77
CA HIS A 25 -4.98 13.05 -6.13
C HIS A 25 -4.96 13.36 -4.62
N ASN A 26 -3.86 13.91 -4.08
CA ASN A 26 -3.70 14.17 -2.64
C ASN A 26 -3.87 12.89 -1.78
N LEU A 27 -3.45 11.75 -2.32
CA LEU A 27 -3.59 10.41 -1.74
C LEU A 27 -2.26 9.85 -1.22
N GLU A 28 -1.18 10.63 -1.14
CA GLU A 28 0.14 10.14 -0.69
C GLU A 28 0.11 9.52 0.71
N TRP A 29 -0.83 9.96 1.55
CA TRP A 29 -1.08 9.39 2.88
C TRP A 29 -1.42 7.89 2.85
N LEU A 30 -1.94 7.35 1.73
CA LEU A 30 -2.15 5.91 1.57
C LEU A 30 -0.86 5.11 1.71
N VAL A 31 0.28 5.64 1.28
CA VAL A 31 1.57 4.96 1.43
C VAL A 31 1.92 4.78 2.91
N LEU A 32 1.69 5.81 3.73
CA LEU A 32 1.94 5.77 5.16
C LEU A 32 1.00 4.80 5.88
N VAL A 33 -0.29 4.81 5.53
CA VAL A 33 -1.28 3.87 6.09
C VAL A 33 -0.94 2.44 5.71
N LEU A 34 -0.58 2.21 4.45
CA LEU A 34 -0.21 0.89 3.96
C LEU A 34 1.10 0.39 4.61
N ALA A 35 2.07 1.27 4.82
CA ALA A 35 3.30 0.95 5.55
C ALA A 35 3.01 0.58 7.02
N ALA A 36 2.12 1.30 7.71
CA ALA A 36 1.70 0.94 9.06
C ALA A 36 0.93 -0.38 9.10
N ALA A 37 0.09 -0.64 8.09
CA ALA A 37 -0.69 -1.87 7.98
C ALA A 37 0.16 -3.11 7.63
N VAL A 38 1.35 -2.93 7.07
CA VAL A 38 2.27 -4.05 6.74
C VAL A 38 2.63 -4.84 8.00
N PHE A 39 2.83 -4.16 9.14
CA PHE A 39 3.23 -4.80 10.39
C PHE A 39 2.19 -5.79 10.92
N PRO A 40 0.93 -5.40 11.16
CA PRO A 40 -0.09 -6.36 11.55
C PRO A 40 -0.40 -7.37 10.45
N ALA A 41 -0.29 -7.00 9.17
CA ALA A 41 -0.49 -7.94 8.07
C ALA A 41 0.57 -9.06 8.03
N VAL A 42 1.82 -8.79 8.42
CA VAL A 42 2.88 -9.82 8.52
C VAL A 42 2.74 -10.67 9.79
N ILE A 43 2.26 -10.09 10.88
CA ILE A 43 2.16 -10.78 12.17
C ILE A 43 0.95 -11.72 12.24
N TYR A 44 -0.20 -11.31 11.68
CA TYR A 44 -1.49 -11.98 11.92
C TYR A 44 -2.11 -12.68 10.70
N LEU A 45 -1.49 -12.58 9.52
CA LEU A 45 -2.09 -12.94 8.23
C LEU A 45 -1.23 -13.91 7.43
#